data_AF-A0A8H7E0W0-F1
#
_entry.id   AF-A0A8H7E0W0-F1
#
_cell.length_a   1.000
_cell.length_b   1.000
_cell.length_c   1.000
_cell.angle_alpha   90.00
_cell.angle_beta   90.00
_cell.angle_gamma   90.00
#
_symmetry.space_group_name_H-M   'P 1'
#
loop_
_entity.id
_entity.type
_entity.pdbx_description
1 polymer ?
#
loop_
_entity_poly.entity_id
_entity_poly.type
_entity_poly.pdbx_seq_one_letter_code
_entity_poly.pdbx_strand_id
1 'polypeptide(L)'
;MSSTKDHLYYLRQALELARESPPRPTNFRVGAVIISNPLSEGASPTILATGYTLELPGNTHAEQCAIAKLAIEHGISETQLHTILPQEMNATLYSTLEPCGRRLSGNLSCVHRIIATRNKTPGISRPKDTGSEGGIRKVIFGAKEPSTFVGESESCRMMDEAGIEWEYVEGLQDKILQVAKEGHPAVHTSGTNVDDMDDAERRRQEQIPRNSKKRMMEVPPP
;
A
#
# COMPACT_ATOMS: atom_id res chain seq x y z
N MET A 1 -6.31 -20.96 7.79
CA MET A 1 -5.40 -19.81 7.59
C MET A 1 -4.42 -20.19 6.49
N SER A 2 -4.28 -19.35 5.45
CA SER A 2 -3.30 -19.59 4.37
C SER A 2 -1.88 -19.57 4.93
N SER A 3 -0.97 -20.35 4.34
CA SER A 3 0.44 -20.33 4.74
C SER A 3 1.13 -19.06 4.23
N THR A 4 2.17 -18.59 4.92
CA THR A 4 3.10 -17.56 4.40
C THR A 4 3.60 -17.90 3.00
N LYS A 5 3.77 -19.19 2.66
CA LYS A 5 4.15 -19.63 1.31
C LYS A 5 3.10 -19.27 0.26
N ASP A 6 1.81 -19.41 0.59
CA ASP A 6 0.70 -19.05 -0.30
C ASP A 6 0.65 -17.54 -0.49
N HIS A 7 0.84 -16.77 0.58
CA HIS A 7 0.88 -15.31 0.49
C HIS A 7 2.02 -14.83 -0.41
N LEU A 8 3.22 -15.41 -0.25
CA LEU A 8 4.36 -15.11 -1.12
C LEU A 8 4.12 -15.54 -2.58
N TYR A 9 3.32 -16.57 -2.83
CA TYR A 9 2.96 -16.98 -4.21
C TYR A 9 2.15 -15.87 -4.90
N TYR A 10 1.08 -15.37 -4.26
CA TYR A 10 0.27 -14.30 -4.84
C TYR A 10 0.99 -12.95 -4.89
N LEU A 11 1.83 -12.62 -3.89
CA LEU A 11 2.64 -11.40 -3.94
C LEU A 11 3.68 -11.42 -5.06
N ARG A 12 4.24 -12.59 -5.42
CA ARG A 12 5.10 -12.71 -6.60
C ARG A 12 4.33 -12.46 -7.89
N GLN A 13 3.10 -12.99 -8.02
CA GLN A 13 2.26 -12.69 -9.18
C GLN A 13 1.92 -11.20 -9.27
N ALA A 14 1.57 -10.57 -8.15
CA ALA A 14 1.36 -9.13 -8.08
C ALA A 14 2.64 -8.35 -8.49
N LEU A 15 3.81 -8.82 -8.10
CA LEU A 15 5.09 -8.23 -8.51
C LEU A 15 5.37 -8.37 -10.01
N GLU A 16 5.00 -9.48 -10.64
CA GLU A 16 5.09 -9.60 -12.10
C GLU A 16 4.13 -8.62 -12.79
N LEU A 17 2.89 -8.48 -12.31
CA LEU A 17 1.94 -7.48 -12.83
C LEU A 17 2.48 -6.04 -12.70
N ALA A 18 3.18 -5.71 -11.60
CA ALA A 18 3.80 -4.40 -11.44
C ALA A 18 4.80 -4.07 -12.57
N ARG A 19 5.47 -5.09 -13.14
CA ARG A 19 6.39 -4.92 -14.27
C ARG A 19 5.70 -4.63 -15.60
N GLU A 20 4.38 -4.78 -15.69
CA GLU A 20 3.62 -4.37 -16.88
C GLU A 20 3.35 -2.85 -16.90
N SER A 21 3.36 -2.19 -15.73
CA SER A 21 3.23 -0.73 -15.66
C SER A 21 4.46 -0.04 -16.22
N PRO A 22 4.39 0.95 -17.13
CA PRO A 22 5.58 1.61 -17.64
C PRO A 22 6.32 2.38 -16.53
N PRO A 23 7.66 2.36 -16.48
CA PRO A 23 8.42 3.12 -15.50
C PRO A 23 8.21 4.63 -15.71
N ARG A 24 7.87 5.34 -14.63
CA ARG A 24 7.62 6.78 -14.65
C ARG A 24 8.24 7.47 -13.43
N PRO A 25 8.66 8.74 -13.55
CA PRO A 25 9.27 9.47 -12.44
C PRO A 25 8.30 9.83 -11.32
N THR A 26 6.98 9.78 -11.59
CA THR A 26 5.92 10.28 -10.71
C THR A 26 5.00 9.21 -10.16
N ASN A 27 5.10 7.97 -10.64
CA ASN A 27 4.17 6.90 -10.30
C ASN A 27 4.92 5.64 -9.93
N PHE A 28 4.62 5.08 -8.76
CA PHE A 28 5.12 3.76 -8.39
C PHE A 28 4.51 2.67 -9.25
N ARG A 29 5.35 1.72 -9.69
CA ARG A 29 4.91 0.49 -10.35
C ARG A 29 4.39 -0.48 -9.28
N VAL A 30 3.07 -0.64 -9.22
CA VAL A 30 2.39 -1.49 -8.24
C VAL A 30 1.59 -2.53 -9.01
N GLY A 31 1.46 -3.73 -8.45
CA GLY A 31 0.54 -4.75 -8.94
C GLY A 31 -0.34 -5.27 -7.84
N ALA A 32 -1.52 -5.75 -8.22
CA ALA A 32 -2.55 -6.24 -7.32
C ALA A 32 -3.29 -7.45 -7.89
N VAL A 33 -3.71 -8.36 -7.01
CA VAL A 33 -4.48 -9.57 -7.34
C VAL A 33 -5.62 -9.72 -6.35
N ILE A 34 -6.84 -9.89 -6.84
CA ILE A 34 -8.01 -10.26 -6.03
C ILE A 34 -8.25 -11.75 -6.21
N ILE A 35 -8.35 -12.49 -5.12
CA ILE A 35 -8.69 -13.91 -5.14
C ILE A 35 -9.96 -14.19 -4.33
N SER A 36 -10.69 -15.22 -4.71
CA SER A 36 -11.54 -15.98 -3.82
C SER A 36 -10.64 -16.95 -3.05
N ASN A 37 -10.76 -16.97 -1.72
CA ASN A 37 -10.00 -17.86 -0.84
C ASN A 37 -10.91 -18.52 0.21
N PRO A 38 -11.85 -19.40 -0.23
CA PRO A 38 -12.82 -19.99 0.67
C PRO A 38 -12.14 -20.77 1.80
N LEU A 39 -12.73 -20.71 2.99
CA LEU A 39 -12.20 -21.38 4.18
C LEU A 39 -12.71 -22.83 4.33
N SER A 40 -13.56 -23.31 3.41
CA SER A 40 -14.08 -24.67 3.41
C SER A 40 -13.01 -25.69 3.00
N GLU A 41 -13.04 -26.87 3.63
CA GLU A 41 -12.10 -27.94 3.29
C GLU A 41 -12.21 -28.36 1.81
N GLY A 42 -11.07 -28.54 1.16
CA GLY A 42 -10.99 -28.95 -0.24
C GLY A 42 -11.23 -27.84 -1.28
N ALA A 43 -11.62 -26.63 -0.86
CA ALA A 43 -11.71 -25.49 -1.77
C ALA A 43 -10.31 -24.98 -2.14
N SER A 44 -10.10 -24.66 -3.42
CA SER A 44 -8.87 -24.06 -3.91
C SER A 44 -9.09 -22.57 -4.17
N PRO A 45 -8.12 -21.70 -3.85
CA PRO A 45 -8.27 -20.29 -4.13
C PRO A 45 -8.24 -20.02 -5.65
N THR A 46 -9.03 -19.07 -6.11
CA THR A 46 -9.14 -18.69 -7.54
C THR A 46 -8.90 -17.20 -7.72
N ILE A 47 -8.19 -16.81 -8.78
CA ILE A 47 -8.01 -15.40 -9.12
C ILE A 47 -9.32 -14.89 -9.72
N LEU A 48 -9.82 -13.79 -9.17
CA LEU A 48 -11.04 -13.11 -9.64
C LEU A 48 -10.69 -11.94 -10.55
N ALA A 49 -9.67 -11.16 -10.20
CA ALA A 49 -9.21 -10.04 -11.01
C ALA A 49 -7.76 -9.67 -10.69
N THR A 50 -7.13 -8.98 -11.63
CA THR A 50 -5.77 -8.46 -11.52
C THR A 50 -5.72 -6.99 -11.88
N GLY A 51 -4.73 -6.29 -11.35
CA GLY A 51 -4.51 -4.87 -11.57
C GLY A 51 -3.02 -4.52 -11.58
N TYR A 52 -2.62 -3.54 -12.38
CA TYR A 52 -1.33 -2.84 -12.19
C TYR A 52 -1.49 -1.33 -12.40
N THR A 53 -0.54 -0.55 -11.88
CA THR A 53 -0.56 0.93 -11.99
C THR A 53 -0.70 1.34 -13.45
N LEU A 54 -1.65 2.24 -13.75
CA LEU A 54 -1.95 2.75 -15.10
C LEU A 54 -2.47 1.71 -16.11
N GLU A 55 -2.93 0.53 -15.66
CA GLU A 55 -3.57 -0.45 -16.56
C GLU A 55 -4.88 0.11 -17.17
N LEU A 56 -5.66 0.84 -16.36
CA LEU A 56 -6.86 1.53 -16.83
C LEU A 56 -6.57 3.01 -17.07
N PRO A 57 -7.29 3.68 -18.01
CA PRO A 57 -7.08 5.09 -18.31
C PRO A 57 -7.11 6.02 -17.10
N GLY A 58 -6.26 7.04 -17.12
CA GLY A 58 -6.11 8.02 -16.05
C GLY A 58 -5.01 7.67 -15.04
N ASN A 59 -4.95 8.43 -13.94
CA ASN A 59 -3.97 8.19 -12.88
C ASN A 59 -4.49 7.10 -11.92
N THR A 60 -4.49 5.85 -12.37
CA THR A 60 -5.04 4.69 -11.65
C THR A 60 -3.96 3.93 -10.90
N HIS A 61 -4.29 3.49 -9.69
CA HIS A 61 -3.44 2.57 -8.91
C HIS A 61 -3.82 1.13 -9.20
N ALA A 62 -2.93 0.18 -8.87
CA ALA A 62 -3.15 -1.24 -9.13
C ALA A 62 -4.42 -1.79 -8.46
N GLU A 63 -4.67 -1.44 -7.21
CA GLU A 63 -5.86 -1.89 -6.47
C GLU A 63 -7.14 -1.34 -7.10
N GLN A 64 -7.11 -0.07 -7.53
CA GLN A 64 -8.20 0.54 -8.28
C GLN A 64 -8.45 -0.21 -9.59
N CYS A 65 -7.41 -0.57 -10.34
CA CYS A 65 -7.54 -1.33 -11.58
C CYS A 65 -8.17 -2.71 -11.35
N ALA A 66 -7.71 -3.46 -10.35
CA ALA A 66 -8.25 -4.78 -10.03
C ALA A 66 -9.74 -4.70 -9.63
N ILE A 67 -10.10 -3.77 -8.75
CA ILE A 67 -11.48 -3.56 -8.29
C ILE A 67 -12.39 -3.14 -9.45
N ALA A 68 -11.95 -2.17 -10.26
CA ALA A 68 -12.74 -1.67 -11.38
C ALA A 68 -12.93 -2.74 -12.46
N LYS A 69 -11.89 -3.52 -12.81
CA LYS A 69 -12.01 -4.62 -13.78
C LYS A 69 -13.00 -5.67 -13.31
N LEU A 70 -12.96 -6.07 -12.04
CA LEU A 70 -13.92 -7.01 -11.47
C LEU A 70 -15.36 -6.47 -11.56
N ALA A 71 -15.57 -5.20 -11.23
CA ALA A 71 -16.89 -4.57 -11.32
C ALA A 71 -17.39 -4.52 -12.78
N ILE A 72 -16.52 -4.15 -13.72
CA ILE A 72 -16.81 -4.09 -15.17
C ILE A 72 -17.18 -5.48 -15.72
N GLU A 73 -16.41 -6.51 -15.38
CA GLU A 73 -16.65 -7.89 -15.82
C GLU A 73 -18.05 -8.38 -15.43
N HIS A 74 -18.54 -7.96 -14.26
CA HIS A 74 -19.87 -8.31 -13.77
C HIS A 74 -20.96 -7.27 -14.09
N GLY A 75 -20.64 -6.19 -14.82
CA GLY A 75 -21.60 -5.15 -15.20
C GLY A 75 -22.21 -4.38 -14.02
N ILE A 76 -21.45 -4.21 -12.93
CA ILE A 76 -21.88 -3.52 -11.70
C ILE A 76 -20.94 -2.38 -11.34
N SER A 77 -21.34 -1.53 -10.39
CA SER A 77 -20.45 -0.52 -9.83
C SER A 77 -19.50 -1.10 -8.77
N GLU A 78 -18.36 -0.45 -8.51
CA GLU A 78 -17.38 -0.89 -7.49
C GLU A 78 -18.02 -1.03 -6.09
N THR A 79 -19.00 -0.18 -5.76
CA THR A 79 -19.71 -0.20 -4.47
C THR A 79 -20.68 -1.38 -4.34
N GLN A 80 -21.02 -2.02 -5.47
CA GLN A 80 -21.89 -3.19 -5.52
C GLN A 80 -21.13 -4.51 -5.47
N LEU A 81 -19.78 -4.51 -5.38
CA LEU A 81 -18.99 -5.75 -5.36
C LEU A 81 -19.39 -6.73 -4.24
N HIS A 82 -19.94 -6.25 -3.13
CA HIS A 82 -20.51 -7.09 -2.07
C HIS A 82 -21.59 -8.08 -2.56
N THR A 83 -22.28 -7.80 -3.67
CA THR A 83 -23.33 -8.69 -4.20
C THR A 83 -22.77 -9.91 -4.94
N ILE A 84 -21.52 -9.83 -5.41
CA ILE A 84 -20.84 -10.92 -6.16
C ILE A 84 -19.67 -11.53 -5.38
N LEU A 85 -19.25 -10.90 -4.28
CA LEU A 85 -18.22 -11.38 -3.37
C LEU A 85 -18.86 -11.79 -2.04
N PRO A 86 -19.64 -12.87 -1.97
CA PRO A 86 -20.26 -13.29 -0.71
C PRO A 86 -19.19 -13.72 0.31
N GLN A 87 -19.56 -13.79 1.59
CA GLN A 87 -18.62 -14.01 2.69
C GLN A 87 -17.81 -15.29 2.54
N GLU A 88 -18.43 -16.34 2.02
CA GLU A 88 -17.85 -17.66 1.86
C GLU A 88 -16.68 -17.66 0.87
N MET A 89 -16.65 -16.70 -0.06
CA MET A 89 -15.49 -16.51 -0.95
C MET A 89 -14.28 -15.97 -0.20
N ASN A 90 -14.47 -15.32 0.95
CA ASN A 90 -13.40 -14.75 1.77
C ASN A 90 -12.39 -13.96 0.89
N ALA A 91 -12.93 -13.05 0.08
CA ALA A 91 -12.18 -12.39 -0.97
C ALA A 91 -10.96 -11.64 -0.40
N THR A 92 -9.78 -11.94 -0.93
CA THR A 92 -8.50 -11.42 -0.45
C THR A 92 -7.82 -10.62 -1.55
N LEU A 93 -7.43 -9.38 -1.24
CA LEU A 93 -6.62 -8.54 -2.12
C LEU A 93 -5.15 -8.66 -1.73
N TYR A 94 -4.30 -9.00 -2.70
CA TYR A 94 -2.85 -8.89 -2.59
C TYR A 94 -2.40 -7.63 -3.31
N SER A 95 -1.55 -6.82 -2.69
CA SER A 95 -0.91 -5.65 -3.31
C SER A 95 0.59 -5.69 -3.07
N THR A 96 1.40 -5.28 -4.03
CA THR A 96 2.86 -5.22 -3.81
C THR A 96 3.21 -4.19 -2.73
N LEU A 97 2.58 -3.02 -2.77
CA LEU A 97 2.74 -1.98 -1.75
C LEU A 97 1.53 -1.95 -0.81
N GLU A 98 1.76 -1.47 0.40
CA GLU A 98 0.69 -1.06 1.31
C GLU A 98 -0.30 -0.12 0.59
N PRO A 99 -1.60 -0.47 0.53
CA PRO A 99 -2.58 0.38 -0.15
C PRO A 99 -2.66 1.76 0.49
N CYS A 100 -2.72 2.80 -0.33
CA CYS A 100 -2.70 4.17 0.20
C CYS A 100 -3.99 4.53 0.96
N GLY A 101 -3.82 5.12 2.15
CA GLY A 101 -4.91 5.69 2.95
C GLY A 101 -5.39 7.04 2.41
N ARG A 102 -4.48 7.79 1.76
CA ARG A 102 -4.73 9.12 1.18
C ARG A 102 -4.05 9.26 -0.19
N ARG A 103 -4.61 10.09 -1.07
CA ARG A 103 -3.98 10.47 -2.35
C ARG A 103 -3.79 11.98 -2.43
N LEU A 104 -2.58 12.40 -2.80
CA LEU A 104 -2.26 13.81 -3.06
C LEU A 104 -3.06 14.38 -4.24
N SER A 105 -3.45 13.52 -5.20
CA SER A 105 -4.26 13.92 -6.34
C SER A 105 -5.71 14.25 -6.00
N GLY A 106 -6.17 14.01 -4.76
CA GLY A 106 -7.56 14.18 -4.35
C GLY A 106 -8.51 13.06 -4.79
N ASN A 107 -8.02 12.08 -5.56
CA ASN A 107 -8.80 10.89 -5.93
C ASN A 107 -9.09 10.02 -4.69
N LEU A 108 -10.18 9.24 -4.75
CA LEU A 108 -10.48 8.24 -3.73
C LEU A 108 -9.28 7.29 -3.53
N SER A 109 -8.86 7.12 -2.27
CA SER A 109 -7.70 6.29 -1.92
C SER A 109 -7.98 4.80 -2.09
N CYS A 110 -6.93 3.98 -2.17
CA CYS A 110 -7.06 2.54 -2.35
C CYS A 110 -7.81 1.92 -1.16
N VAL A 111 -7.48 2.32 0.09
CA VAL A 111 -8.19 1.81 1.27
C VAL A 111 -9.67 2.18 1.25
N HIS A 112 -10.03 3.42 0.89
CA HIS A 112 -11.45 3.80 0.76
C HIS A 112 -12.19 2.98 -0.32
N ARG A 113 -11.53 2.68 -1.45
CA ARG A 113 -12.11 1.81 -2.49
C ARG A 113 -12.34 0.39 -2.00
N ILE A 114 -11.37 -0.18 -1.28
CA ILE A 114 -11.50 -1.52 -0.68
C ILE A 114 -12.67 -1.54 0.31
N ILE A 115 -12.79 -0.55 1.19
CA ILE A 115 -13.92 -0.42 2.14
C ILE A 115 -15.26 -0.33 1.40
N ALA A 116 -15.31 0.45 0.32
CA ALA A 116 -16.53 0.65 -0.46
C ALA A 116 -17.05 -0.64 -1.10
N THR A 117 -16.22 -1.67 -1.27
CA THR A 117 -16.66 -2.98 -1.78
C THR A 117 -17.63 -3.72 -0.85
N ARG A 118 -17.70 -3.36 0.45
CA ARG A 118 -18.41 -4.11 1.50
C ARG A 118 -19.79 -3.54 1.91
N ASN A 119 -20.45 -2.73 1.05
CA ASN A 119 -21.76 -2.11 1.33
C ASN A 119 -21.95 -1.60 2.76
N LYS A 120 -20.99 -0.81 3.23
CA LYS A 120 -21.16 0.08 4.37
C LYS A 120 -21.26 1.49 3.80
N THR A 121 -22.46 1.90 3.42
CA THR A 121 -22.69 3.30 3.03
C THR A 121 -22.72 4.14 4.31
N PRO A 122 -21.78 5.08 4.56
CA PRO A 122 -21.81 5.91 5.75
C PRO A 122 -23.12 6.71 5.80
N GLY A 123 -23.91 6.56 6.86
CA GLY A 123 -25.12 7.36 7.11
C GLY A 123 -26.46 6.73 6.71
N ILE A 124 -26.48 5.56 6.05
CA ILE A 124 -27.73 4.81 5.77
C ILE A 124 -27.82 3.56 6.66
N SER A 125 -26.69 2.95 7.01
CA SER A 125 -26.63 1.76 7.85
C SER A 125 -26.88 2.10 9.31
N ARG A 126 -27.84 1.42 9.96
CA ARG A 126 -28.07 1.56 11.41
C ARG A 126 -26.86 1.05 12.19
N PRO A 127 -26.67 1.44 13.47
CA PRO A 127 -25.62 0.92 14.35
C PRO A 127 -25.59 -0.62 14.55
N LYS A 128 -26.57 -1.35 13.96
CA LYS A 128 -26.70 -2.81 13.96
C LYS A 128 -26.79 -3.43 12.56
N ASP A 129 -26.56 -2.68 11.48
CA ASP A 129 -26.45 -3.26 10.13
C ASP A 129 -25.08 -3.93 9.97
N THR A 130 -24.99 -5.16 10.48
CA THR A 130 -23.92 -6.12 10.21
C THR A 130 -24.10 -6.82 8.86
N GLY A 131 -25.10 -6.42 8.07
CA GLY A 131 -25.71 -7.22 7.00
C GLY A 131 -25.07 -7.14 5.61
N SER A 132 -23.93 -6.47 5.42
CA SER A 132 -23.09 -6.77 4.25
C SER A 132 -21.96 -7.70 4.67
N GLU A 133 -22.17 -8.98 4.41
CA GLU A 133 -21.18 -10.03 4.70
C GLU A 133 -20.14 -10.16 3.55
N GLY A 134 -20.43 -9.55 2.40
CA GLY A 134 -19.58 -9.62 1.21
C GLY A 134 -18.53 -8.52 1.05
N GLY A 135 -17.84 -8.55 -0.09
CA GLY A 135 -16.76 -7.63 -0.47
C GLY A 135 -15.37 -8.15 -0.11
N ILE A 136 -14.34 -7.31 -0.27
CA ILE A 136 -12.96 -7.67 0.08
C ILE A 136 -12.83 -7.74 1.61
N ARG A 137 -12.38 -8.88 2.12
CA ARG A 137 -12.33 -9.21 3.56
C ARG A 137 -10.92 -9.12 4.14
N LYS A 138 -9.91 -9.44 3.34
CA LYS A 138 -8.51 -9.45 3.75
C LYS A 138 -7.63 -8.72 2.73
N VAL A 139 -6.64 -7.98 3.22
CA VAL A 139 -5.63 -7.29 2.40
C VAL A 139 -4.23 -7.76 2.81
N ILE A 140 -3.46 -8.26 1.85
CA ILE A 140 -2.08 -8.71 2.06
C ILE A 140 -1.15 -7.81 1.26
N PHE A 141 -0.08 -7.33 1.87
CA PHE A 141 0.90 -6.51 1.15
C PHE A 141 2.36 -6.85 1.49
N GLY A 142 3.25 -6.67 0.51
CA GLY A 142 4.64 -7.15 0.58
C GLY A 142 5.70 -6.09 0.90
N ALA A 143 5.33 -4.80 0.93
CA ALA A 143 6.22 -3.70 1.26
C ALA A 143 5.43 -2.52 1.83
N LYS A 144 6.02 -1.82 2.80
CA LYS A 144 5.51 -0.55 3.32
C LYS A 144 6.13 0.63 2.56
N GLU A 145 5.41 1.74 2.49
CA GLU A 145 5.98 2.96 1.92
C GLU A 145 7.11 3.52 2.81
N PRO A 146 8.22 4.05 2.26
CA PRO A 146 9.34 4.57 3.05
C PRO A 146 8.98 5.64 4.09
N SER A 147 7.93 6.42 3.86
CA SER A 147 7.44 7.44 4.79
C SER A 147 6.55 6.90 5.91
N THR A 148 6.01 5.68 5.80
CA THR A 148 5.19 5.05 6.85
C THR A 148 6.02 4.28 7.89
N PHE A 149 7.35 4.24 7.75
CA PHE A 149 8.24 3.61 8.74
C PHE A 149 8.33 4.37 10.07
N VAL A 150 7.80 5.60 10.14
CA VAL A 150 7.84 6.47 11.33
C VAL A 150 6.40 6.81 11.75
N GLY A 151 5.69 5.87 12.37
CA GLY A 151 4.34 6.07 12.92
C GLY A 151 3.37 4.91 12.67
N GLU A 152 2.17 4.99 13.25
CA GLU A 152 1.07 4.08 12.90
C GLU A 152 0.60 4.37 11.47
N SER A 153 0.45 3.33 10.65
CA SER A 153 -0.08 3.47 9.29
C SER A 153 -1.55 3.90 9.34
N GLU A 154 -1.85 5.07 8.75
CA GLU A 154 -3.23 5.53 8.55
C GLU A 154 -4.05 4.49 7.77
N SER A 155 -3.43 3.85 6.76
CA SER A 155 -4.06 2.79 5.97
C SER A 155 -4.48 1.58 6.81
N CYS A 156 -3.59 1.10 7.68
CA CYS A 156 -3.85 -0.05 8.55
C CYS A 156 -4.98 0.28 9.54
N ARG A 157 -4.91 1.45 10.19
CA ARG A 157 -5.98 1.92 11.10
C ARG A 157 -7.34 1.97 10.41
N MET A 158 -7.40 2.50 9.19
CA MET A 158 -8.65 2.56 8.41
C MET A 158 -9.20 1.17 8.06
N MET A 159 -8.34 0.20 7.75
CA MET A 159 -8.75 -1.19 7.50
C MET A 159 -9.27 -1.85 8.79
N ASP A 160 -8.57 -1.66 9.92
CA ASP A 160 -9.01 -2.15 11.23
C ASP A 160 -10.39 -1.60 11.62
N GLU A 161 -10.60 -0.29 11.50
CA GLU A 161 -11.89 0.38 11.78
C GLU A 161 -13.03 -0.11 10.86
N ALA A 162 -12.70 -0.46 9.62
CA ALA A 162 -13.67 -1.05 8.69
C ALA A 162 -13.93 -2.55 8.95
N GLY A 163 -13.13 -3.19 9.79
CA GLY A 163 -13.14 -4.63 10.06
C GLY A 163 -12.59 -5.46 8.90
N ILE A 164 -11.65 -4.90 8.13
CA ILE A 164 -10.90 -5.59 7.07
C ILE A 164 -9.61 -6.12 7.68
N GLU A 165 -9.42 -7.43 7.63
CA GLU A 165 -8.17 -8.03 8.08
C GLU A 165 -7.03 -7.60 7.16
N TRP A 166 -5.84 -7.38 7.71
CA TRP A 166 -4.67 -7.10 6.89
C TRP A 166 -3.43 -7.80 7.44
N GLU A 167 -2.48 -8.05 6.54
CA GLU A 167 -1.22 -8.69 6.87
C GLU A 167 -0.09 -8.13 6.00
N TYR A 168 0.98 -7.69 6.66
CA TYR A 168 2.25 -7.42 6.01
C TYR A 168 3.07 -8.70 5.94
N VAL A 169 3.52 -9.08 4.74
CA VAL A 169 4.29 -10.31 4.51
C VAL A 169 5.71 -9.95 4.10
N GLU A 170 6.66 -10.31 4.96
CA GLU A 170 8.08 -10.09 4.76
C GLU A 170 8.67 -10.96 3.64
N GLY A 171 9.88 -10.61 3.18
CA GLY A 171 10.68 -11.42 2.26
C GLY A 171 10.67 -10.96 0.79
N LEU A 172 9.80 -10.02 0.41
CA LEU A 172 9.78 -9.42 -0.94
C LEU A 172 10.00 -7.91 -0.95
N GLN A 173 10.11 -7.26 0.20
CA GLN A 173 10.11 -5.80 0.32
C GLN A 173 11.14 -5.12 -0.59
N ASP A 174 12.41 -5.52 -0.52
CA ASP A 174 13.48 -4.88 -1.30
C ASP A 174 13.23 -4.99 -2.81
N LYS A 175 12.79 -6.17 -3.26
CA LYS A 175 12.49 -6.42 -4.68
C LYS A 175 11.25 -5.65 -5.13
N ILE A 176 10.24 -5.54 -4.28
CA ILE A 176 9.05 -4.73 -4.54
C ILE A 176 9.43 -3.25 -4.63
N LEU A 177 10.19 -2.71 -3.66
CA LEU A 177 10.60 -1.30 -3.66
C LEU A 177 11.51 -0.97 -4.84
N GLN A 178 12.37 -1.91 -5.25
CA GLN A 178 13.18 -1.78 -6.46
C GLN A 178 12.27 -1.60 -7.69
N VAL A 179 11.36 -2.54 -7.95
CA VAL A 179 10.43 -2.47 -9.10
C VAL A 179 9.56 -1.23 -9.02
N ALA A 180 8.98 -0.94 -7.86
CA ALA A 180 8.10 0.20 -7.66
C ALA A 180 8.76 1.52 -8.05
N LYS A 181 10.06 1.68 -7.75
CA LYS A 181 10.82 2.91 -7.99
C LYS A 181 11.51 2.98 -9.35
N GLU A 182 11.39 1.97 -10.21
CA GLU A 182 11.96 2.04 -11.56
C GLU A 182 11.43 3.27 -12.32
N GLY A 183 12.34 4.09 -12.82
CA GLY A 183 12.03 5.36 -13.50
C GLY A 183 11.96 6.58 -12.59
N HIS A 184 12.04 6.43 -11.26
CA HIS A 184 12.16 7.56 -10.33
C HIS A 184 13.58 8.14 -10.40
N PRO A 185 13.74 9.46 -10.21
CA PRO A 185 15.08 10.04 -10.08
C PRO A 185 15.81 9.32 -8.94
N ALA A 186 17.10 9.04 -9.17
CA ALA A 186 17.95 8.54 -8.09
C ALA A 186 17.83 9.52 -6.92
N VAL A 187 17.43 9.01 -5.76
CA VAL A 187 17.60 9.77 -4.52
C VAL A 187 19.10 9.84 -4.32
N HIS A 188 19.72 10.92 -4.82
CA HIS A 188 21.00 11.33 -4.31
C HIS A 188 20.75 11.65 -2.84
N THR A 189 21.02 10.67 -1.98
CA THR A 189 21.41 10.96 -0.62
C THR A 189 22.71 11.74 -0.78
N SER A 190 22.58 13.06 -0.91
CA SER A 190 23.64 13.95 -0.51
C SER A 190 23.86 13.65 0.96
N GLY A 191 24.76 12.70 1.24
CA GLY A 191 25.47 12.75 2.51
C GLY A 191 25.93 14.18 2.65
N THR A 192 25.58 14.81 3.76
CA THR A 192 26.16 16.09 4.15
C THR A 192 27.65 15.90 4.20
N ASN A 193 28.32 16.15 3.08
CA ASN A 193 29.76 16.21 2.99
C ASN A 193 30.11 17.49 3.74
N VAL A 194 30.52 17.34 5.00
CA VAL A 194 30.86 18.47 5.89
C VAL A 194 32.03 19.30 5.30
N ASP A 195 32.72 18.72 4.32
CA ASP A 195 33.84 19.32 3.60
C ASP A 195 33.43 20.29 2.48
N ASP A 196 32.16 20.30 2.03
CA ASP A 196 31.64 21.22 1.01
C ASP A 196 30.85 22.40 1.63
N MET A 197 31.34 22.93 2.74
CA MET A 197 30.81 24.16 3.33
C MET A 197 31.46 25.40 2.69
N ASP A 198 30.66 26.17 1.97
CA ASP A 198 31.00 27.52 1.51
C ASP A 198 31.48 28.39 2.69
N ASP A 199 32.54 29.19 2.47
CA ASP A 199 33.19 30.00 3.50
C ASP A 199 32.21 30.98 4.17
N ALA A 200 31.16 31.39 3.45
CA ALA A 200 30.09 32.22 3.98
C ALA A 200 29.25 31.50 5.05
N GLU A 201 28.99 30.20 4.88
CA GLU A 201 28.21 29.39 5.82
C GLU A 201 29.05 29.01 7.05
N ARG A 202 30.36 28.78 6.88
CA ARG A 202 31.31 28.58 7.99
C ARG A 202 31.32 29.79 8.94
N ARG A 203 31.40 31.01 8.39
CA ARG A 203 31.37 32.26 9.17
C ARG A 203 30.04 32.48 9.88
N ARG A 204 28.91 32.05 9.30
CA ARG A 204 27.60 32.10 9.96
C ARG A 204 27.54 31.18 11.16
N GLN A 205 28.04 29.95 11.05
CA GLN A 205 28.00 28.98 12.15
C GLN A 205 28.94 29.36 13.31
N GLU A 206 30.05 30.04 13.04
CA GLU A 206 30.95 30.59 14.07
C GLU A 206 30.33 31.73 14.89
N GLN A 207 29.33 32.43 14.33
CA GLN A 207 28.63 33.54 14.99
C GLN A 207 27.40 33.08 15.80
N ILE A 208 27.01 31.81 15.70
CA ILE A 208 25.89 31.27 16.48
C ILE A 208 26.39 30.97 17.90
N PRO A 209 25.82 31.57 18.96
CA PRO A 209 26.22 31.32 20.33
C PRO A 209 26.05 29.84 20.67
N ARG A 210 27.16 29.14 20.96
CA ARG A 210 27.11 27.72 21.34
C ARG A 210 26.40 27.56 22.67
N ASN A 211 25.30 26.80 22.67
CA ASN A 211 24.49 26.52 23.84
C ASN A 211 25.31 25.79 24.93
N SER A 212 25.29 26.32 26.16
CA SER A 212 26.20 25.96 27.26
C SER A 212 26.03 24.53 27.82
N LYS A 213 25.04 23.76 27.33
CA LYS A 213 24.74 22.40 27.81
C LYS A 213 25.49 21.26 27.10
N LYS A 214 26.31 21.53 26.07
CA LYS A 214 27.18 20.52 25.42
C LYS A 214 28.58 20.40 26.02
N ARG A 215 28.78 20.81 27.30
CA ARG A 215 30.10 20.82 27.95
C ARG A 215 30.49 19.54 28.69
N MET A 216 29.66 18.49 28.67
CA MET A 216 30.02 17.21 29.26
C MET A 216 29.97 16.17 28.15
N MET A 217 31.14 15.61 27.83
CA MET A 217 31.44 14.49 26.91
C MET A 217 32.43 14.86 25.80
N GLU A 218 33.55 15.49 26.16
CA GLU A 218 34.79 15.33 25.39
C GLU A 218 35.91 15.00 26.39
N VAL A 219 36.35 13.74 26.34
CA VAL A 219 37.56 13.26 27.02
C VAL A 219 38.75 13.71 26.16
N PRO A 220 39.82 14.30 26.72
CA PRO A 220 40.96 14.71 25.92
C PRO A 220 41.73 13.49 25.39
N PRO A 221 42.15 13.46 24.12
CA PRO A 221 43.09 12.47 23.61
C PRO A 221 44.53 12.77 24.09
N PRO A 222 45.44 11.77 24.05
CA PRO A 222 46.77 11.79 24.70
C PRO A 222 47.77 12.78 24.09
#